data_AF-A0A935T5A2-F1
#
_entry.id   AF-A0A935T5A2-F1
#
_cell.length_a   1.000
_cell.length_b   1.000
_cell.length_c   1.000
_cell.angle_alpha   90.00
_cell.angle_beta   90.00
_cell.angle_gamma   90.00
#
_symmetry.space_group_name_H-M   'P 1'
#
loop_
_entity.id
_entity.type
_entity.pdbx_description
1 polymer ?
#
loop_
_entity_poly.entity_id
_entity_poly.type
_entity_poly.pdbx_seq_one_letter_code
_entity_poly.pdbx_strand_id
1 'polypeptide(L)'
;MLPELKLISNVSYLAWDSVEVLEILRQQERISRDIGWDVSAGLIYRPFFSNNVIFRASGAVLLPGSGYEELFDDRTDEPPYSVLLNLTLTY
;
A
#
# COMPACT_ATOMS: atom_id res chain seq x y z
N MET A 1 0.86 23.40 15.28
CA MET A 1 0.78 22.65 14.01
C MET A 1 1.68 23.37 13.02
N LEU A 2 2.78 22.75 12.58
CA LEU A 2 3.68 23.30 11.55
C LEU A 2 3.00 23.18 10.18
N PRO A 3 2.64 24.26 9.47
CA PRO A 3 1.97 24.16 8.17
C PRO A 3 2.90 23.66 7.04
N GLU A 4 4.21 23.57 7.31
CA GLU A 4 5.24 22.99 6.45
C GLU A 4 5.13 21.48 6.37
N LEU A 5 4.60 20.83 7.42
CA LEU A 5 4.56 19.38 7.56
C LEU A 5 3.12 18.87 7.56
N LYS A 6 2.82 17.96 6.64
CA LYS A 6 1.55 17.24 6.60
C LYS A 6 1.80 15.74 6.75
N LEU A 7 1.15 15.14 7.73
CA LEU A 7 1.05 13.70 7.91
C LEU A 7 -0.28 13.21 7.32
N ILE A 8 -0.25 12.08 6.63
CA ILE A 8 -1.39 11.39 6.04
C ILE A 8 -1.30 9.92 6.45
N SER A 9 -2.41 9.31 6.84
CA SER A 9 -2.51 7.88 7.07
C SER A 9 -3.77 7.32 6.41
N ASN A 10 -3.72 6.06 5.99
CA ASN A 10 -4.83 5.33 5.42
C ASN A 10 -4.85 3.89 5.95
N VAL A 11 -6.05 3.38 6.18
CA VAL A 11 -6.31 1.98 6.49
C VAL A 11 -7.48 1.55 5.62
N SER A 12 -7.28 0.52 4.81
CA SER A 12 -8.28 0.02 3.86
C SER A 12 -8.38 -1.49 3.94
N TYR A 13 -9.60 -2.03 3.86
CA TYR A 13 -9.84 -3.47 3.71
C TYR A 13 -10.01 -3.79 2.23
N LEU A 14 -9.32 -4.82 1.76
CA LEU A 14 -9.30 -5.24 0.36
C LEU A 14 -9.87 -6.65 0.22
N ALA A 15 -10.74 -6.83 -0.79
CA ALA A 15 -11.28 -8.14 -1.15
C ALA A 15 -11.54 -8.20 -2.65
N TRP A 16 -11.39 -9.40 -3.22
CA TRP A 16 -11.78 -9.69 -4.60
C TRP A 16 -13.30 -9.60 -4.74
N ASP A 17 -13.79 -9.08 -5.86
CA ASP A 17 -15.22 -9.15 -6.18
C ASP A 17 -15.62 -10.59 -6.58
N SER A 18 -14.78 -11.23 -7.41
CA SER A 18 -14.85 -12.65 -7.77
C SER A 18 -13.44 -13.24 -7.88
N VAL A 19 -13.31 -14.52 -7.55
CA VAL A 19 -12.07 -15.31 -7.63
C VAL A 19 -12.07 -16.34 -8.75
N GLU A 20 -13.15 -16.45 -9.52
CA GLU A 20 -13.36 -17.56 -10.46
C GLU A 20 -12.29 -17.64 -11.56
N VAL A 21 -11.87 -16.48 -12.07
CA VAL A 21 -10.75 -16.41 -13.03
C VAL A 21 -9.42 -16.81 -12.37
N LEU A 22 -9.21 -16.43 -11.11
CA LEU A 22 -8.00 -16.78 -10.37
C LEU A 22 -7.94 -18.29 -10.13
N GLU A 23 -9.05 -18.90 -9.74
CA GLU A 23 -9.17 -20.35 -9.52
C GLU A 23 -8.86 -21.15 -10.80
N ILE A 24 -9.43 -20.72 -11.93
CA ILE A 24 -9.17 -21.34 -13.24
C ILE A 24 -7.69 -21.23 -13.63
N LEU A 25 -7.11 -20.03 -13.52
CA LEU A 25 -5.72 -19.79 -13.92
C LEU A 25 -4.70 -20.48 -13.01
N ARG A 26 -5.01 -20.60 -11.71
CA ARG A 26 -4.17 -21.29 -10.73
C ARG A 26 -4.39 -22.80 -10.67
N GLN A 27 -5.44 -23.31 -11.34
CA GLN A 27 -5.91 -24.70 -11.20
C GLN A 27 -6.10 -25.07 -9.72
N GLN A 28 -6.67 -24.15 -8.95
CA GLN A 28 -6.91 -24.28 -7.51
C GLN A 28 -8.34 -23.87 -7.22
N GLU A 29 -9.08 -24.73 -6.53
CA GLU A 29 -10.44 -24.42 -6.11
C GLU A 29 -10.45 -23.76 -4.73
N ARG A 30 -11.52 -22.99 -4.46
CA ARG A 30 -11.85 -22.39 -3.17
C ARG A 30 -10.85 -21.33 -2.72
N ILE A 31 -10.42 -20.48 -3.64
CA ILE A 31 -9.60 -19.32 -3.28
C ILE A 31 -10.45 -18.33 -2.48
N SER A 32 -9.96 -17.90 -1.32
CA SER A 32 -10.65 -16.91 -0.52
C SER A 32 -10.67 -15.54 -1.22
N ARG A 33 -11.77 -14.80 -1.06
CA ARG A 33 -11.89 -13.43 -1.57
C ARG A 33 -11.11 -12.42 -0.74
N ASP A 34 -10.70 -12.79 0.47
CA ASP A 34 -10.04 -11.91 1.43
C ASP A 34 -8.60 -11.61 1.02
N ILE A 35 -8.33 -10.38 0.58
CA ILE A 35 -6.96 -9.94 0.26
C ILE A 35 -6.24 -9.48 1.53
N GLY A 36 -6.96 -8.82 2.44
CA GLY A 36 -6.44 -8.36 3.73
C GLY A 36 -6.54 -6.84 3.95
N TRP A 37 -5.69 -6.32 4.82
CA TRP A 37 -5.71 -4.91 5.24
C TRP A 37 -4.49 -4.15 4.71
N ASP A 38 -4.71 -3.10 3.93
CA ASP A 38 -3.67 -2.14 3.54
C ASP A 38 -3.56 -1.03 4.58
N VAL A 39 -2.35 -0.79 5.07
CA VAL A 39 -2.04 0.27 6.03
C VAL A 39 -0.92 1.12 5.46
N SER A 40 -1.16 2.41 5.32
CA SER A 40 -0.16 3.33 4.78
C SER A 40 -0.07 4.64 5.54
N ALA A 41 1.12 5.23 5.50
CA ALA A 41 1.40 6.54 6.07
C ALA A 41 2.33 7.33 5.14
N GLY A 42 2.15 8.65 5.13
CA GLY A 42 2.89 9.57 4.29
C GLY A 42 3.16 10.90 4.97
N LEU A 43 4.34 11.43 4.69
CA LEU A 43 4.81 12.73 5.12
C LEU A 43 5.04 13.61 3.90
N ILE A 44 4.56 14.85 3.98
CA ILE A 44 4.84 15.89 3.00
C ILE A 44 5.48 17.05 3.74
N TYR A 45 6.66 17.46 3.30
CA TYR A 45 7.44 18.55 3.88
C TYR A 45 7.70 19.66 2.85
N ARG A 46 7.37 20.90 3.23
CA ARG A 46 7.48 22.12 2.41
C ARG A 46 8.25 23.20 3.19
N PRO A 47 9.60 23.19 3.14
CA PRO A 47 10.44 24.01 4.02
C PRO A 47 10.23 25.52 3.88
N PHE A 48 9.84 25.99 2.69
CA PHE A 48 9.64 27.42 2.42
C PHE A 48 8.17 27.81 2.27
N PHE A 49 7.24 26.92 2.64
CA PHE A 49 5.79 27.05 2.38
C PHE A 49 5.40 27.26 0.91
N SER A 50 6.36 27.23 -0.01
CA SER A 50 6.15 27.32 -1.45
C SER A 50 5.97 25.93 -2.04
N ASN A 51 5.42 25.86 -3.24
CA ASN A 51 5.36 24.63 -4.03
C ASN A 51 6.64 24.41 -4.87
N ASN A 52 7.64 25.27 -4.71
CA ASN A 52 8.90 25.20 -5.45
C ASN A 52 9.81 24.08 -4.94
N VAL A 53 9.69 23.71 -3.66
CA VAL A 53 10.45 22.62 -3.03
C VAL A 53 9.50 21.80 -2.17
N ILE A 54 9.17 20.60 -2.65
CA ILE A 54 8.29 19.66 -1.92
C ILE A 54 9.00 18.33 -1.79
N PHE A 55 9.21 17.90 -0.54
CA PHE A 55 9.64 16.55 -0.22
C PHE A 55 8.44 15.71 0.19
N ARG A 56 8.37 14.47 -0.29
CA ARG A 56 7.35 13.50 0.10
C ARG A 56 8.02 12.16 0.40
N ALA A 57 7.57 11.54 1.48
CA ALA A 57 7.92 10.18 1.82
C ALA A 57 6.64 9.44 2.18
N SER A 58 6.47 8.21 1.72
CA SER A 58 5.37 7.35 2.17
C SER A 58 5.81 5.90 2.26
N GLY A 59 5.17 5.17 3.15
CA GLY A 59 5.29 3.73 3.26
C GLY A 59 3.90 3.10 3.36
N ALA A 60 3.77 1.89 2.83
CA ALA A 60 2.57 1.07 2.94
C ALA A 60 2.96 -0.37 3.23
N VAL A 61 2.12 -1.06 4.00
CA VAL A 61 2.20 -2.50 4.24
C VAL A 61 0.81 -3.10 4.03
N LEU A 62 0.76 -4.22 3.32
CA LEU A 62 -0.44 -5.02 3.21
C LEU A 62 -0.30 -6.19 4.18
N LEU A 63 -1.20 -6.26 5.15
CA LEU A 63 -1.38 -7.41 6.03
C LEU A 63 -2.19 -8.46 5.27
N PRO A 64 -1.57 -9.57 4.83
CA PRO A 64 -2.23 -10.54 3.97
C PRO A 64 -3.42 -11.20 4.65
N GLY A 65 -4.50 -11.35 3.90
CA GLY A 65 -5.60 -12.25 4.21
C GLY A 65 -5.42 -13.59 3.51
N SER A 66 -6.28 -14.54 3.86
CA SER A 66 -6.25 -15.92 3.33
C SER A 66 -6.15 -16.02 1.80
N GLY A 67 -6.87 -15.18 1.07
CA GLY A 67 -6.88 -15.20 -0.39
C GLY A 67 -5.59 -14.69 -1.03
N TYR A 68 -4.87 -13.79 -0.36
CA TYR A 68 -3.53 -13.37 -0.79
C TYR A 68 -2.52 -14.50 -0.52
N GLU A 69 -2.54 -15.07 0.69
CA GLU A 69 -1.62 -16.15 1.09
C GLU A 69 -1.76 -17.38 0.18
N GLU A 70 -2.99 -17.77 -0.15
CA GLU A 70 -3.30 -18.87 -1.06
C GLU A 70 -2.78 -18.66 -2.49
N LEU A 71 -2.66 -17.41 -2.96
CA LEU A 71 -2.20 -17.09 -4.31
C LEU A 71 -0.68 -17.01 -4.44
N PHE A 72 -0.03 -16.43 -3.43
CA PHE A 72 1.38 -16.07 -3.52
C PHE A 72 2.32 -17.08 -2.86
N ASP A 73 1.81 -18.05 -2.07
CA ASP A 73 2.61 -19.12 -1.43
C ASP A 73 3.92 -18.55 -0.83
N ASP A 74 3.81 -17.35 -0.24
CA ASP A 74 4.95 -16.56 0.17
C ASP A 74 5.58 -17.24 1.39
N ARG A 75 6.60 -18.06 1.12
CA ARG A 75 7.52 -18.66 2.09
C ARG A 75 8.39 -17.64 2.83
N THR A 76 7.93 -16.40 2.90
CA THR A 76 8.57 -15.30 3.59
C THR A 76 7.57 -14.86 4.65
N ASP A 77 7.89 -15.05 5.93
CA ASP A 77 7.06 -14.65 7.07
C ASP A 77 6.83 -13.13 7.17
N GLU A 78 7.10 -12.37 6.10
CA GLU A 78 7.14 -10.92 6.06
C GLU A 78 6.04 -10.38 5.14
N PRO A 79 5.17 -9.48 5.64
CA PRO A 79 4.10 -8.90 4.84
C PRO A 79 4.67 -8.01 3.71
N PRO A 80 4.04 -8.01 2.53
CA PRO A 80 4.45 -7.15 1.41
C PRO A 80 4.35 -5.68 1.80
N TYR A 81 5.39 -4.92 1.47
CA TYR A 81 5.48 -3.49 1.78
C TYR A 81 6.02 -2.68 0.59
N SER A 82 5.75 -1.38 0.60
CA SER A 82 6.27 -0.43 -0.37
C SER A 82 6.72 0.86 0.30
N VAL A 83 7.73 1.50 -0.28
CA VAL A 83 8.25 2.81 0.16
C VAL A 83 8.41 3.70 -1.05
N LEU A 84 8.00 4.95 -0.93
CA LEU A 84 8.14 5.98 -1.96
C LEU A 84 8.81 7.21 -1.37
N LEU A 85 9.81 7.71 -2.09
CA LEU A 85 10.43 9.01 -1.83
C LEU A 85 10.29 9.87 -3.10
N ASN A 86 9.86 11.11 -2.95
CA ASN A 86 9.70 12.05 -4.06
C ASN A 86 10.21 13.45 -3.67
N LEU A 87 10.92 14.08 -4.62
CA LEU A 87 11.33 15.47 -4.54
C LEU A 87 10.83 16.20 -5.78
N THR A 88 10.06 17.27 -5.57
CA THR A 88 9.60 18.16 -6.64
C THR A 88 10.31 19.51 -6.53
N LEU A 89 10.91 19.96 -7.63
CA LEU A 89 11.56 21.26 -7.77
C LEU A 89 10.91 22.05 -8.91
N THR A 90 10.52 23.29 -8.66
CA THR A 90 9.99 24.22 -9.68
C THR A 90 10.76 25.53 -9.63
N TYR A 91 11.30 25.96 -10.76
CA TYR A 91 12.13 27.16 -10.93
C TYR A 91 11.70 27.99 -12.15
#